data_AF-A0AAV7HPW0-F1
#
_entry.id   AF-A0AAV7HPW0-F1
#
_cell.length_a   1.000
_cell.length_b   1.000
_cell.length_c   1.000
_cell.angle_alpha   90.00
_cell.angle_beta   90.00
_cell.angle_gamma   90.00
#
_symmetry.space_group_name_H-M   'P 1'
#
loop_
_entity.id
_entity.type
_entity.pdbx_description
1 polymer ?
#
loop_
_entity_poly.entity_id
_entity_poly.type
_entity_poly.pdbx_seq_one_letter_code
_entity_poly.pdbx_strand_id
1 'polypeptide(L)'
;MKLPTWGITCLELTGDNESCNTKNIHESNISLTTLEKFEVMTRREARDGWLGFFSDISLVLSDEVHLLNDPHRAALEVVVSKLKMLSWSKEMTSSPLANVCFMAVSATIPNFEDLTKMYQKIWRREEVSEASHKKKCNHEKGVLRTICIAPLKALV
;
A
#
# COMPACT_ATOMS: atom_id res chain seq x y z
N MET A 1 -4.14 11.27 -14.08
CA MET A 1 -3.20 12.42 -14.11
C MET A 1 -1.83 11.90 -14.56
N LYS A 2 -1.13 12.54 -15.50
CA LYS A 2 0.25 12.14 -15.87
C LYS A 2 1.20 13.21 -15.39
N LEU A 3 2.29 12.84 -14.72
CA LEU A 3 3.37 13.78 -14.38
C LEU A 3 4.30 13.88 -15.61
N PRO A 4 4.16 14.95 -16.43
CA PRO A 4 4.69 14.98 -17.79
C PRO A 4 6.22 14.97 -17.85
N THR A 5 6.88 15.38 -16.77
CA THR A 5 8.33 15.48 -16.69
C THR A 5 9.00 14.11 -16.49
N TRP A 6 8.34 13.17 -15.79
CA TRP A 6 8.98 11.92 -15.34
C TRP A 6 8.37 10.67 -15.99
N GLY A 7 7.36 10.82 -16.85
CA GLY A 7 6.68 9.69 -17.50
C GLY A 7 5.88 8.81 -16.54
N ILE A 8 5.65 9.29 -15.31
CA ILE A 8 4.93 8.58 -14.25
C ILE A 8 3.42 8.76 -14.44
N THR A 9 2.71 7.64 -14.44
CA THR A 9 1.24 7.60 -14.52
C THR A 9 0.63 7.54 -13.13
N CYS A 10 -0.24 8.51 -12.83
CA CYS A 10 -1.00 8.56 -11.58
C CYS A 10 -2.46 8.24 -11.85
N LEU A 11 -2.99 7.29 -11.08
CA LEU A 11 -4.38 6.87 -11.12
C LEU A 11 -5.04 7.17 -9.78
N GLU A 12 -6.23 7.75 -9.84
CA GLU A 12 -7.07 8.00 -8.68
C GLU A 12 -8.14 6.90 -8.57
N LEU A 13 -8.17 6.26 -7.41
CA LEU A 13 -9.08 5.19 -7.02
C LEU A 13 -10.04 5.75 -5.97
N THR A 14 -10.94 6.64 -6.39
CA THR A 14 -12.00 7.23 -5.55
C THR A 14 -13.39 6.74 -5.95
N GLY A 15 -14.39 7.03 -5.11
CA GLY A 15 -15.70 6.38 -5.01
C GLY A 15 -16.62 6.39 -6.23
N ASP A 16 -16.26 7.09 -7.31
CA ASP A 16 -17.18 7.35 -8.43
C ASP A 16 -16.80 6.56 -9.69
N ASN A 17 -15.59 5.99 -9.72
CA ASN A 17 -15.09 5.22 -10.85
C ASN A 17 -15.34 3.72 -10.65
N GLU A 18 -16.60 3.30 -10.72
CA GLU A 18 -16.99 1.88 -10.83
C GLU A 18 -16.38 1.23 -12.11
N SER A 19 -15.96 2.05 -13.07
CA SER A 19 -15.26 1.66 -14.30
C SER A 19 -13.75 1.88 -14.24
N CYS A 20 -13.12 1.78 -13.05
CA CYS A 20 -11.66 1.71 -12.96
C CYS A 20 -11.20 0.39 -13.58
N ASN A 21 -11.04 0.41 -14.90
CA ASN A 21 -10.67 -0.71 -15.74
C ASN A 21 -9.37 -1.31 -15.19
N THR A 22 -9.36 -2.59 -14.86
CA THR A 22 -8.18 -3.31 -14.33
C THR A 22 -6.92 -3.03 -15.16
N LYS A 23 -7.09 -2.79 -16.46
CA LYS A 23 -6.04 -2.33 -17.39
C LYS A 23 -5.35 -1.03 -16.96
N ASN A 24 -6.13 0.00 -16.58
CA ASN A 24 -5.60 1.30 -16.16
C ASN A 24 -4.79 1.20 -14.86
N ILE A 25 -5.18 0.29 -13.98
CA ILE A 25 -4.51 0.04 -12.69
C ILE A 25 -3.13 -0.58 -12.93
N HIS A 26 -3.04 -1.58 -13.80
CA HIS A 26 -1.76 -2.21 -14.15
C HIS A 26 -0.80 -1.24 -14.86
N GLU A 27 -1.33 -0.28 -15.63
CA GLU A 27 -0.54 0.75 -16.31
C GLU A 27 -0.12 1.92 -15.39
N SER A 28 -0.70 2.02 -14.19
CA SER A 28 -0.39 3.08 -13.23
C SER A 28 0.87 2.75 -12.41
N ASN A 29 1.75 3.75 -12.26
CA ASN A 29 2.89 3.68 -11.34
C ASN A 29 2.49 4.08 -9.92
N ILE A 30 1.62 5.10 -9.82
CA ILE A 30 1.15 5.66 -8.55
C ILE A 30 -0.37 5.51 -8.52
N SER A 31 -0.87 4.84 -7.49
CA SER A 31 -2.30 4.74 -7.19
C SER A 31 -2.64 5.58 -5.97
N LEU A 32 -3.47 6.59 -6.15
CA LEU A 32 -4.04 7.42 -5.10
C LEU A 32 -5.38 6.83 -4.68
N THR A 33 -5.62 6.61 -3.39
CA THR A 33 -6.86 5.97 -2.91
C THR A 33 -7.24 6.49 -1.54
N THR A 34 -8.51 6.33 -1.16
CA THR A 34 -8.93 6.54 0.23
C THR A 34 -8.82 5.24 1.03
N LEU A 35 -8.83 5.37 2.36
CA LEU A 35 -8.78 4.22 3.26
C LEU A 35 -9.97 3.27 3.02
N GLU A 36 -11.16 3.83 2.80
CA GLU A 36 -12.40 3.08 2.54
C GLU A 36 -12.29 2.29 1.23
N LYS A 37 -11.79 2.93 0.16
CA LYS A 37 -11.65 2.26 -1.14
C LYS A 37 -10.56 1.19 -1.09
N PHE A 38 -9.44 1.46 -0.43
CA PHE A 38 -8.38 0.48 -0.22
C PHE A 38 -8.88 -0.76 0.55
N GLU A 39 -9.72 -0.56 1.56
CA GLU A 39 -10.32 -1.67 2.30
C GLU A 39 -11.27 -2.52 1.44
N VAL A 40 -12.00 -1.90 0.49
CA VAL A 40 -12.79 -2.64 -0.51
C VAL A 40 -11.88 -3.40 -1.48
N MET A 41 -10.79 -2.80 -1.96
CA MET A 41 -9.85 -3.44 -2.89
C MET A 41 -9.19 -4.68 -2.29
N THR A 42 -8.70 -4.59 -1.05
CA THR A 42 -8.10 -5.73 -0.34
C THR A 42 -9.08 -6.88 -0.10
N ARG A 43 -10.40 -6.61 -0.01
CA ARG A 43 -11.42 -7.66 0.05
C ARG A 43 -11.67 -8.34 -1.30
N ARG A 44 -11.54 -7.61 -2.41
CA ARG A 44 -11.73 -8.13 -3.78
C ARG A 44 -10.51 -8.89 -4.32
N GLU A 45 -9.36 -8.77 -3.66
CA GLU A 45 -8.14 -9.54 -3.95
C GLU A 45 -8.39 -11.03 -4.12
N ALA A 46 -9.20 -11.62 -3.25
CA ALA A 46 -9.51 -13.05 -3.29
C ALA A 46 -10.41 -13.49 -4.46
N ARG A 47 -11.07 -12.56 -5.18
CA ARG A 47 -12.08 -12.88 -6.19
C ARG A 47 -11.76 -12.40 -7.60
N ASP A 48 -11.16 -11.21 -7.75
CA ASP A 48 -11.12 -10.49 -9.03
C ASP A 48 -9.71 -10.34 -9.63
N GLY A 49 -8.71 -11.10 -9.16
CA GLY A 49 -7.36 -11.11 -9.75
C GLY A 49 -6.47 -9.92 -9.39
N TRP A 50 -6.79 -9.17 -8.33
CA TRP A 50 -5.96 -8.05 -7.86
C TRP A 50 -4.64 -8.47 -7.19
N LEU A 51 -4.41 -9.76 -7.03
CA LEU A 51 -3.17 -10.28 -6.43
C LEU A 51 -1.92 -9.80 -7.19
N GLY A 52 -1.99 -9.73 -8.52
CA GLY A 52 -0.91 -9.19 -9.37
C GLY A 52 -0.76 -7.67 -9.26
N PHE A 53 -1.77 -6.94 -8.80
CA PHE A 53 -1.61 -5.53 -8.46
C PHE A 53 -0.82 -5.39 -7.16
N PHE A 54 -1.19 -6.15 -6.12
CA PHE A 54 -0.54 -6.11 -4.81
C PHE A 54 0.91 -6.62 -4.87
N SER A 55 1.23 -7.59 -5.73
CA SER A 55 2.59 -8.12 -5.86
C SER A 55 3.61 -7.06 -6.23
N ASP A 56 3.23 -6.08 -7.04
CA ASP A 56 4.15 -5.07 -7.59
C ASP A 56 4.32 -3.85 -6.66
N ILE A 57 3.59 -3.82 -5.54
CA ILE A 57 3.66 -2.70 -4.59
C ILE A 57 4.96 -2.81 -3.79
N SER A 58 5.75 -1.75 -3.84
CA SER A 58 7.01 -1.63 -3.09
C SER A 58 7.00 -0.50 -2.07
N LEU A 59 6.03 0.43 -2.17
CA LEU A 59 5.88 1.57 -1.29
C LEU A 59 4.39 1.81 -1.00
N VAL A 60 4.07 1.94 0.27
CA VAL A 60 2.75 2.37 0.78
C VAL A 60 2.96 3.66 1.53
N LEU A 61 2.37 4.74 1.02
CA LEU A 61 2.35 6.05 1.63
C LEU A 61 0.99 6.26 2.30
N SER A 62 0.96 6.65 3.56
CA SER A 62 -0.25 7.11 4.24
C SER A 62 -0.08 8.59 4.54
N ASP A 63 -0.88 9.44 3.90
CA ASP A 63 -0.85 10.89 4.11
C ASP A 63 -1.91 11.32 5.14
N GLU A 64 -1.71 12.47 5.75
CA GLU A 64 -2.65 13.11 6.69
C GLU A 64 -3.05 12.21 7.88
N VAL A 65 -2.11 11.42 8.41
CA VAL A 65 -2.37 10.47 9.52
C VAL A 65 -2.92 11.17 10.78
N HIS A 66 -2.66 12.46 10.97
CA HIS A 66 -3.28 13.27 12.03
C HIS A 66 -4.79 13.44 11.92
N LEU A 67 -5.36 13.39 10.72
CA LEU A 67 -6.80 13.51 10.49
C LEU A 67 -7.56 12.23 10.83
N LEU A 68 -6.85 11.14 11.11
CA LEU A 68 -7.46 9.89 11.55
C LEU A 68 -7.94 10.05 13.00
N ASN A 69 -9.24 10.20 13.19
CA ASN A 69 -9.89 9.95 14.47
C ASN A 69 -9.80 8.45 14.82
N ASP A 70 -10.09 8.07 16.07
CA ASP A 70 -10.04 6.66 16.54
C ASP A 70 -10.61 5.61 15.56
N PRO A 71 -11.80 5.76 14.95
CA PRO A 71 -12.32 4.74 14.03
C PRO A 71 -11.50 4.60 12.75
N HIS A 72 -10.97 5.71 12.22
CA HIS A 72 -10.12 5.67 11.02
C HIS A 72 -8.70 5.18 11.33
N ARG A 73 -8.21 5.41 12.56
CA ARG A 73 -6.95 4.83 13.05
C ARG A 73 -7.04 3.31 13.11
N ALA A 74 -8.12 2.77 13.68
CA ALA A 74 -8.35 1.33 13.73
C ALA A 74 -8.45 0.72 12.31
N ALA A 75 -9.13 1.40 11.39
CA ALA A 75 -9.20 0.96 10.00
C ALA A 75 -7.82 0.93 9.31
N LEU A 76 -6.97 1.94 9.56
CA LEU A 76 -5.59 1.95 9.08
C LEU A 76 -4.78 0.79 9.67
N GLU A 77 -4.91 0.52 10.97
CA GLU A 77 -4.25 -0.61 11.64
C GLU A 77 -4.61 -1.95 10.96
N VAL A 78 -5.90 -2.16 10.67
CA VAL A 78 -6.39 -3.35 9.96
C VAL A 78 -5.79 -3.44 8.56
N VAL A 79 -5.72 -2.33 7.84
CA VAL A 79 -5.17 -2.25 6.49
C VAL A 79 -3.67 -2.59 6.48
N VAL A 80 -2.88 -1.98 7.35
CA VAL A 80 -1.43 -2.24 7.45
C VAL A 80 -1.18 -3.69 7.88
N SER A 81 -1.99 -4.23 8.80
CA SER A 81 -1.92 -5.62 9.23
C SER A 81 -2.21 -6.60 8.10
N LYS A 82 -3.24 -6.32 7.27
CA LYS A 82 -3.55 -7.12 6.07
C LYS A 82 -2.40 -7.10 5.08
N LEU A 83 -1.84 -5.93 4.78
CA LEU A 83 -0.70 -5.81 3.88
C LEU A 83 0.52 -6.59 4.39
N LYS A 84 0.80 -6.56 5.69
CA LYS A 84 1.84 -7.40 6.29
C LYS A 84 1.53 -8.89 6.09
N MET A 85 0.31 -9.31 6.39
CA MET A 85 -0.11 -10.71 6.19
C MET A 85 0.07 -11.15 4.72
N LEU A 86 -0.31 -10.30 3.77
CA LEU A 86 -0.11 -10.56 2.34
C LEU A 86 1.37 -10.65 1.98
N SER A 87 2.21 -9.76 2.51
CA SER A 87 3.66 -9.77 2.29
C SER A 87 4.33 -11.07 2.76
N TRP A 88 3.75 -11.76 3.75
CA TRP A 88 4.21 -13.05 4.27
C TRP A 88 3.60 -14.26 3.56
N SER A 89 2.66 -14.06 2.64
CA SER A 89 2.11 -15.16 1.86
C SER A 89 3.21 -15.80 1.00
N LYS A 90 3.16 -17.14 0.86
CA LYS A 90 4.11 -17.92 0.04
C LYS A 90 4.15 -17.44 -1.41
N GLU A 91 3.03 -16.94 -1.92
CA GLU A 91 2.90 -16.43 -3.29
C GLU A 91 3.56 -15.05 -3.48
N MET A 92 3.63 -14.26 -2.41
CA MET A 92 4.21 -12.91 -2.39
C MET A 92 5.68 -12.87 -1.98
N THR A 93 6.25 -13.99 -1.50
CA THR A 93 7.62 -13.99 -0.95
C THR A 93 8.69 -13.58 -1.98
N SER A 94 8.43 -13.81 -3.26
CA SER A 94 9.30 -13.38 -4.37
C SER A 94 8.90 -12.05 -5.02
N SER A 95 7.86 -11.39 -4.52
CA SER A 95 7.36 -10.13 -5.06
C SER A 95 7.91 -8.91 -4.30
N PRO A 96 7.93 -7.72 -4.92
CA PRO A 96 8.24 -6.46 -4.24
C PRO A 96 7.48 -6.25 -2.91
N LEU A 97 6.25 -6.77 -2.80
CA LEU A 97 5.44 -6.65 -1.60
C LEU A 97 6.10 -7.27 -0.35
N ALA A 98 6.93 -8.32 -0.51
CA ALA A 98 7.65 -8.93 0.62
C ALA A 98 8.62 -7.96 1.32
N ASN A 99 9.09 -6.93 0.60
CA ASN A 99 9.98 -5.89 1.13
C ASN A 99 9.35 -4.49 1.00
N VAL A 100 8.02 -4.42 1.09
CA VAL A 100 7.29 -3.16 1.00
C VAL A 100 7.76 -2.16 2.05
N CYS A 101 7.97 -0.92 1.63
CA CYS A 101 8.27 0.22 2.49
C CYS A 101 6.95 0.89 2.90
N PHE A 102 6.76 1.11 4.19
CA PHE A 102 5.65 1.92 4.71
C PHE A 102 6.16 3.29 5.13
N MET A 103 5.54 4.34 4.60
CA MET A 103 5.82 5.72 4.95
C MET A 103 4.53 6.39 5.42
N ALA A 104 4.56 6.98 6.60
CA ALA A 104 3.45 7.75 7.14
C ALA A 104 3.86 9.23 7.17
N VAL A 105 3.05 10.08 6.56
CA VAL A 105 3.23 11.54 6.50
C VAL A 105 2.09 12.19 7.27
N SER A 106 2.40 13.23 8.02
CA SER A 106 1.42 13.95 8.81
C SER A 106 1.91 15.33 9.20
N ALA A 107 0.98 16.27 9.37
CA ALA A 107 1.20 17.49 10.15
C ALA A 107 1.44 17.16 11.64
N THR A 108 1.70 18.18 12.46
CA THR A 108 1.95 18.03 13.91
C THR A 108 0.82 17.25 14.59
N ILE A 109 1.11 16.01 14.98
CA ILE A 109 0.15 15.11 15.63
C ILE A 109 0.33 15.19 17.16
N PRO A 110 -0.72 15.44 17.95
CA PRO A 110 -0.74 14.94 19.32
C PRO A 110 -0.73 13.40 19.31
N ASN A 111 0.07 12.76 20.17
CA ASN A 111 0.16 11.29 20.28
C ASN A 111 0.82 10.56 19.08
N PHE A 112 1.87 11.13 18.48
CA PHE A 112 2.68 10.45 17.45
C PHE A 112 3.33 9.15 17.98
N GLU A 113 3.55 9.07 19.29
CA GLU A 113 4.19 7.92 19.93
C GLU A 113 3.33 6.65 19.79
N ASP A 114 2.00 6.77 19.91
CA ASP A 114 1.10 5.63 19.78
C ASP A 114 1.03 5.10 18.35
N LEU A 115 1.04 6.02 17.37
CA LEU A 115 1.14 5.66 15.95
C LEU A 115 2.46 4.96 15.66
N THR A 116 3.57 5.50 16.19
CA THR A 116 4.90 4.90 16.04
C THR A 116 4.93 3.50 16.65
N LYS A 117 4.38 3.32 17.86
CA LYS A 117 4.25 2.02 18.53
C LYS A 117 3.40 1.04 17.72
N MET A 118 2.28 1.50 17.15
CA MET A 118 1.43 0.68 16.29
C MET A 118 2.19 0.22 15.05
N TYR A 119 2.82 1.14 14.30
CA TYR A 119 3.63 0.79 13.13
C TYR A 119 4.81 -0.12 13.49
N GLN A 120 5.48 0.11 14.61
CA GLN A 120 6.54 -0.78 15.09
C GLN A 120 6.02 -2.16 15.48
N LYS A 121 4.87 -2.24 16.15
CA LYS A 121 4.23 -3.51 16.53
C LYS A 121 3.86 -4.32 15.30
N ILE A 122 3.22 -3.68 14.32
CA ILE A 122 2.86 -4.36 13.07
C ILE A 122 4.14 -4.69 12.31
N TRP A 123 5.05 -3.75 12.08
CA TRP A 123 6.21 -3.97 11.21
C TRP A 123 7.41 -4.65 11.89
N ARG A 124 7.29 -5.05 13.17
CA ARG A 124 8.31 -5.87 13.83
C ARG A 124 8.46 -7.16 13.03
N ARG A 125 9.63 -7.33 12.41
CA ARG A 125 10.11 -8.65 12.02
C ARG A 125 10.36 -9.40 13.32
N GLU A 126 9.48 -10.33 13.69
CA GLU A 126 9.96 -11.48 14.44
C GLU A 126 10.99 -12.14 13.54
N GLU A 127 12.21 -12.32 14.05
CA GLU A 127 13.28 -13.05 13.37
C GLU A 127 12.79 -14.48 13.11
N VAL A 128 12.21 -14.69 11.93
CA VAL A 128 12.03 -16.02 11.38
C VAL A 128 13.42 -16.50 10.98
N SER A 129 13.89 -17.51 11.70
CA SER A 129 15.14 -18.25 11.52
C SER A 129 15.65 -18.25 10.08
N GLU A 130 16.92 -17.89 9.94
CA GLU A 130 17.69 -17.85 8.70
C GLU A 130 17.48 -19.09 7.82
N ALA A 131 16.89 -18.87 6.64
CA ALA A 131 17.19 -19.63 5.45
C ALA A 131 17.64 -18.62 4.38
N SER A 132 18.90 -18.19 4.51
CA SER A 132 19.61 -17.37 3.53
C SER A 132 19.80 -18.14 2.23
N HIS A 133 18.76 -18.23 1.41
CA HIS A 133 18.93 -18.32 -0.04
C HIS A 133 18.93 -16.89 -0.57
N LYS A 134 20.13 -16.34 -0.72
CA LYS A 134 20.41 -15.08 -1.41
C LYS A 134 20.04 -15.26 -2.88
N LYS A 135 18.74 -15.27 -3.20
CA LYS A 135 18.25 -15.30 -4.57
C LYS A 135 18.42 -13.90 -5.14
N LYS A 136 19.39 -13.80 -6.06
CA LYS A 136 19.57 -12.69 -6.98
C LYS A 136 18.23 -12.51 -7.69
N CYS A 137 17.44 -11.51 -7.30
CA CYS A 137 16.26 -11.10 -8.06
C CYS A 137 16.77 -10.46 -9.35
N ASN A 138 17.01 -11.30 -10.36
CA ASN A 138 16.99 -10.87 -11.75
C ASN A 138 15.56 -10.40 -12.02
N HIS A 139 15.31 -9.11 -11.87
CA HIS A 139 14.04 -8.55 -12.30
C HIS A 139 14.30 -7.63 -13.48
N GLU A 140 14.04 -8.18 -14.65
CA GLU A 140 13.88 -7.43 -15.89
C GLU A 140 12.76 -6.41 -15.69
N LYS A 141 13.12 -5.14 -15.51
CA LYS A 141 12.24 -3.97 -15.67
C LYS A 141 10.82 -4.10 -15.08
N GLY A 142 10.68 -4.64 -13.87
CA GLY A 142 9.40 -4.62 -13.16
C GLY A 142 9.04 -3.20 -12.74
N VAL A 143 7.84 -2.77 -13.10
CA VAL A 143 7.30 -1.47 -12.72
C VAL A 143 7.02 -1.50 -11.22
N LEU A 144 7.90 -0.88 -10.42
CA LEU A 144 7.64 -0.68 -9.00
C LEU A 144 6.42 0.24 -8.85
N ARG A 145 5.41 -0.24 -8.12
CA ARG A 145 4.20 0.54 -7.83
C ARG A 145 4.25 1.15 -6.44
N THR A 146 3.72 2.36 -6.36
CA THR A 146 3.48 3.08 -5.11
C THR A 146 1.98 3.25 -4.93
N ILE A 147 1.49 2.99 -3.72
CA ILE A 147 0.13 3.32 -3.34
C ILE A 147 0.14 4.41 -2.28
N CYS A 148 -0.73 5.40 -2.45
CA CYS A 148 -0.90 6.50 -1.52
C CYS A 148 -2.33 6.48 -0.99
N ILE A 149 -2.46 6.28 0.32
CA ILE A 149 -3.71 6.30 1.06
C ILE A 149 -3.83 7.68 1.70
N ALA A 150 -4.82 8.45 1.29
CA ALA A 150 -5.07 9.81 1.78
C ALA A 150 -6.58 10.02 2.04
N PRO A 151 -6.96 10.92 2.97
CA PRO A 151 -8.36 11.30 3.15
C PRO A 151 -8.89 11.98 1.88
N LEU A 152 -10.18 11.84 1.60
CA LEU A 152 -10.81 12.36 0.38
C LEU A 152 -10.57 13.87 0.17
N LYS A 153 -10.48 14.64 1.26
CA LYS A 153 -10.18 16.08 1.24
C LYS A 153 -8.77 16.44 0.74
N ALA A 154 -7.84 15.50 0.74
CA ALA A 154 -6.48 15.67 0.24
C ALA A 154 -6.32 15.20 -1.22
N LEU A 155 -7.33 14.50 -1.77
CA LEU A 155 -7.33 13.99 -3.13
C LEU A 155 -8.04 14.92 -4.13
N VAL A 156 -8.91 15.81 -3.63
CA VAL A 156 -9.70 16.80 -4.39
C VAL A 156 -9.13 18.20 -4.17
#